data_AF-A0A5E4QKV4-F1
#
_entry.id   AF-A0A5E4QKV4-F1
#
_cell.length_a   1.000
_cell.length_b   1.000
_cell.length_c   1.000
_cell.angle_alpha   90.00
_cell.angle_beta   90.00
_cell.angle_gamma   90.00
#
_symmetry.space_group_name_H-M   'P 1'
#
loop_
_entity.id
_entity.type
_entity.pdbx_description
1 polymer ?
#
loop_
_entity_poly.entity_id
_entity_poly.type
_entity_poly.pdbx_seq_one_letter_code
_entity_poly.pdbx_strand_id
1 'polypeptide(L)'
;MSPRHLSRDEMLRAVGMLEKGAIQRVVSEALHTSQNLISKLWSRYRSTGDVAERHTGRYRATTQRQDRYLLRLPEDKPISQRCN
;
A
#
# COMPACT_ATOMS: atom_id res chain seq x y z
N MET A 1 -17.14 16.13 -8.78
CA MET A 1 -16.48 15.18 -9.71
C MET A 1 -15.95 14.03 -8.89
N SER A 2 -16.57 12.85 -8.99
CA SER A 2 -16.16 11.66 -8.22
C SER A 2 -14.73 11.27 -8.58
N PRO A 3 -13.89 10.87 -7.61
CA PRO A 3 -12.54 10.40 -7.89
C PRO A 3 -12.65 9.08 -8.65
N ARG A 4 -12.52 9.11 -9.98
CA ARG A 4 -12.33 7.90 -10.77
C ARG A 4 -10.99 7.30 -10.35
N HIS A 5 -11.03 6.08 -9.84
CA HIS A 5 -9.84 5.29 -9.64
C HIS A 5 -9.37 4.82 -11.03
N LEU A 6 -8.21 5.32 -11.46
CA LEU A 6 -7.49 4.71 -12.58
C LEU A 6 -7.18 3.26 -12.23
N SER A 7 -7.37 2.35 -13.17
CA SER A 7 -6.87 0.99 -13.01
C SER A 7 -5.34 0.99 -12.98
N ARG A 8 -4.75 -0.01 -12.31
CA ARG A 8 -3.29 -0.17 -12.24
C ARG A 8 -2.66 -0.21 -13.64
N ASP A 9 -3.34 -0.84 -14.61
CA ASP A 9 -2.87 -0.92 -16.00
C ASP A 9 -2.86 0.44 -16.72
N GLU A 10 -3.82 1.31 -16.40
CA GLU A 10 -3.88 2.67 -16.96
C GLU A 10 -2.80 3.55 -16.32
N MET A 11 -2.56 3.38 -15.02
CA MET A 11 -1.47 4.06 -14.33
C MET A 11 -0.09 3.62 -14.85
N LEU A 12 0.14 2.33 -15.09
CA LEU A 12 1.38 1.82 -15.66
C LEU A 12 1.60 2.34 -17.08
N ARG A 13 0.53 2.38 -17.90
CA ARG A 13 0.57 2.99 -19.23
C ARG A 13 0.89 4.48 -19.18
N ALA A 14 0.28 5.22 -18.25
CA ALA A 14 0.56 6.64 -18.05
C ALA A 14 2.04 6.88 -17.70
N VAL A 15 2.58 6.10 -16.76
CA VAL A 15 3.96 6.21 -16.31
C VAL A 15 4.93 5.85 -17.45
N GLY A 16 4.69 4.76 -18.17
CA GLY A 16 5.54 4.39 -19.32
C GLY A 16 5.54 5.42 -20.44
N MET A 17 4.46 6.20 -20.62
CA MET A 17 4.43 7.35 -21.53
C MET A 17 5.23 8.53 -20.99
N LEU A 18 5.08 8.85 -19.70
CA LEU A 18 5.81 9.94 -19.05
C LEU A 18 7.32 9.70 -18.98
N GLU A 19 7.75 8.45 -18.76
CA GLU A 19 9.17 8.07 -18.81
C GLU A 19 9.81 8.27 -20.18
N LYS A 20 9.03 8.08 -21.26
CA LYS A 20 9.47 8.36 -22.64
C LYS A 20 9.47 9.85 -22.99
N GLY A 21 9.14 10.73 -22.04
CA GLY A 21 9.08 12.18 -22.25
C GLY A 21 7.75 12.68 -22.82
N ALA A 22 6.67 11.88 -22.78
CA ALA A 22 5.37 12.35 -23.21
C ALA A 22 4.84 13.48 -22.31
N ILE A 23 4.11 14.42 -22.91
CA ILE A 23 3.53 15.56 -22.19
C ILE A 23 2.28 15.08 -21.44
N GLN A 24 2.13 15.49 -20.17
CA GLN A 24 0.99 15.10 -19.31
C GLN A 24 -0.38 15.32 -19.97
N ARG A 25 -0.53 16.35 -20.81
CA ARG A 25 -1.75 16.65 -21.55
C ARG A 25 -2.11 15.54 -22.53
N VAL A 26 -1.14 15.08 -23.32
CA VAL A 26 -1.30 13.97 -24.28
C VAL A 26 -1.68 12.68 -23.54
N VAL A 27 -1.02 12.40 -22.42
CA VAL A 27 -1.33 11.22 -21.59
C VAL A 27 -2.75 11.31 -21.00
N SER A 28 -3.19 12.52 -20.61
CA SER A 28 -4.53 12.73 -20.05
C SER A 28 -5.65 12.57 -21.09
N GLU A 29 -5.40 13.01 -22.33
CA GLU A 29 -6.31 12.83 -23.47
C GLU A 29 -6.38 11.34 -23.85
N ALA A 30 -5.25 10.65 -23.90
CA ALA A 30 -5.18 9.22 -24.23
C ALA A 30 -5.89 8.32 -23.21
N LEU A 31 -5.93 8.73 -21.94
CA LEU A 31 -6.56 7.97 -20.85
C LEU A 31 -7.92 8.54 -20.41
N HIS A 32 -8.46 9.52 -21.18
CA HIS A 32 -9.70 10.24 -20.86
C HIS A 32 -9.84 10.63 -19.38
N THR A 33 -8.70 11.02 -18.80
CA THR A 33 -8.52 11.21 -17.36
C THR A 33 -8.14 12.65 -17.08
N SER A 34 -8.42 13.11 -15.87
CA SER A 34 -8.02 14.47 -15.47
C SER A 34 -6.49 14.59 -15.43
N GLN A 35 -5.95 15.68 -15.99
CA GLN A 35 -4.52 16.00 -15.90
C GLN A 35 -3.98 16.01 -14.46
N ASN A 36 -4.83 16.38 -13.48
CA ASN A 36 -4.48 16.39 -12.06
C ASN A 36 -4.18 14.99 -11.50
N LEU A 37 -4.92 13.96 -11.94
CA LEU A 37 -4.62 12.57 -11.57
C LEU A 37 -3.26 12.13 -12.10
N ILE A 38 -2.93 12.51 -13.34
CA ILE A 38 -1.64 12.18 -13.96
C ILE A 38 -0.49 12.88 -13.24
N SER A 39 -0.64 14.15 -12.89
CA SER A 39 0.36 14.90 -12.11
C SER A 39 0.60 14.28 -10.72
N LYS A 40 -0.48 13.91 -10.02
CA LYS A 40 -0.41 13.21 -8.72
C LYS A 40 0.25 11.84 -8.85
N LEU A 41 -0.10 11.09 -9.89
CA LEU A 41 0.49 9.78 -10.18
C LEU A 41 1.99 9.91 -10.43
N TRP A 42 2.40 10.84 -11.29
CA TRP A 42 3.82 11.07 -11.59
C TRP A 42 4.62 11.49 -10.36
N SER A 43 4.04 12.34 -9.52
CA SER A 43 4.67 12.76 -8.27
C SER A 43 4.83 11.58 -7.29
N ARG A 44 3.83 10.69 -7.18
CA ARG A 44 3.95 9.47 -6.38
C ARG A 44 4.97 8.49 -6.94
N TYR A 45 5.01 8.31 -8.25
CA TYR A 45 5.97 7.44 -8.92
C TYR A 45 7.41 7.91 -8.66
N ARG A 46 7.70 9.22 -8.80
CA ARG A 46 9.03 9.76 -8.48
C ARG A 46 9.42 9.62 -7.01
N SER A 47 8.45 9.62 -6.10
CA SER A 47 8.69 9.50 -4.65
C SER A 47 8.88 8.06 -4.19
N THR A 48 8.16 7.12 -4.81
CA THR A 48 8.05 5.73 -4.33
C THR A 48 8.77 4.73 -5.24
N GLY A 49 8.98 5.08 -6.51
CA GLY A 49 9.50 4.17 -7.55
C GLY A 49 8.49 3.12 -8.01
N ASP A 50 7.25 3.18 -7.53
CA ASP A 50 6.19 2.23 -7.89
C ASP A 50 4.89 2.99 -8.18
N VAL A 51 4.11 2.41 -9.07
CA VAL A 51 2.77 2.82 -9.49
C VAL A 51 1.72 2.24 -8.54
N ALA A 52 2.02 1.10 -7.92
CA ALA A 52 1.13 0.49 -6.94
C ALA A 52 1.02 1.35 -5.67
N GLU A 53 -0.18 1.37 -5.09
CA GLU A 53 -0.32 1.85 -3.72
C GLU A 53 0.61 1.02 -2.84
N ARG A 54 1.44 1.72 -2.08
CA ARG A 54 2.25 1.12 -1.04
C ARG A 54 1.29 0.44 -0.08
N HIS A 55 1.07 -0.86 -0.25
CA HIS A 55 0.60 -1.73 0.81
C HIS A 55 1.76 -1.85 1.80
N THR A 56 2.12 -0.74 2.46
CA THR A 56 2.62 -0.82 3.83
C THR A 56 1.45 -1.38 4.64
N GLY A 57 1.25 -2.69 4.51
CA GLY A 57 0.50 -3.47 5.46
C GLY A 57 1.07 -3.08 6.80
N ARG A 58 0.26 -2.35 7.58
CA ARG A 58 0.53 -2.20 9.00
C ARG A 58 0.40 -3.59 9.60
N TYR A 59 1.44 -4.39 9.49
CA TYR A 59 1.68 -5.45 10.44
C TYR A 59 2.61 -4.89 11.51
N ARG A 60 2.05 -4.02 12.36
CA ARG A 60 2.61 -3.81 13.70
C ARG A 60 1.87 -4.77 14.61
N ALA A 61 2.25 -6.04 14.61
CA ALA A 61 1.60 -7.01 15.49
C ALA A 61 2.23 -7.09 16.87
N THR A 62 3.55 -6.99 17.02
CA THR A 62 4.15 -6.96 18.37
C THR A 62 5.45 -6.18 18.37
N THR A 63 5.63 -5.32 19.36
CA THR A 63 6.94 -4.73 19.67
C THR A 63 7.75 -5.76 20.46
N GLN A 64 9.07 -5.87 20.31
CA GLN A 64 9.95 -6.78 21.09
C GLN A 64 9.71 -6.76 22.63
N ARG A 65 9.12 -5.68 23.15
CA ARG A 65 8.74 -5.54 24.56
C ARG A 65 7.50 -6.37 24.96
N GLN A 66 6.56 -6.60 24.05
CA GLN A 66 5.37 -7.44 24.26
C GLN A 66 5.73 -8.94 24.22
N ASP A 67 6.72 -9.32 23.40
CA ASP A 67 7.19 -10.70 23.28
C ASP A 67 7.78 -11.26 24.58
N ARG A 68 8.47 -10.39 25.35
CA ARG A 68 8.99 -10.75 26.69
C ARG A 68 7.90 -11.04 27.72
N TYR A 69 6.65 -10.66 27.47
CA TYR A 69 5.53 -10.96 28.35
C TYR A 69 4.82 -12.26 27.97
N LEU A 70 4.86 -12.65 26.69
CA LEU A 70 4.28 -13.91 26.19
C LEU A 70 5.12 -15.13 26.57
N LEU A 71 6.45 -15.00 26.60
CA LEU A 71 7.37 -16.06 27.06
C LEU A 71 7.42 -16.23 28.58
N ARG A 72 6.71 -15.38 29.33
CA ARG A 72 6.72 -15.37 30.80
C ARG A 72 5.44 -15.91 31.43
N LEU A 73 4.51 -16.43 30.62
CA LEU A 73 3.54 -17.38 31.13
C LEU A 73 4.30 -18.68 31.39
N PRO A 74 4.50 -19.08 32.65
CA PRO A 74 4.90 -20.45 32.91
C PRO A 74 3.79 -21.33 32.33
N GLU A 75 4.16 -22.47 31.75
CA GLU A 75 3.25 -23.60 31.59
C GLU A 75 2.82 -24.09 32.99
N ASP A 76 2.03 -23.28 33.71
CA ASP A 76 1.34 -23.70 34.93
C ASP A 76 0.06 -24.42 34.50
N LYS A 77 0.25 -25.58 33.86
CA LYS A 77 -0.72 -26.66 33.98
C LYS A 77 -0.48 -27.33 35.33
N PRO A 78 -1.50 -27.32 36.18
CA PRO A 78 -1.94 -28.59 36.74
C PRO A 78 -3.32 -28.88 36.16
N ILE A 79 -3.33 -29.79 35.19
CA ILE A 79 -4.51 -30.60 34.93
C ILE A 79 -4.75 -31.39 36.23
N SER A 80 -5.99 -31.36 36.73
CA SER A 80 -6.51 -32.12 37.86
C SER A 80 -6.49 -31.42 39.22
N GLN A 81 -7.58 -30.70 39.52
CA GLN A 81 -8.31 -30.98 40.75
C GLN A 81 -9.76 -31.31 40.40
N ARG A 82 -10.03 -32.62 40.46
CA ARG A 82 -11.32 -33.26 40.36
C ARG A 82 -12.12 -32.87 41.61
N CYS A 83 -13.32 -32.35 41.40
CA CYS A 83 -14.27 -31.98 42.44
C CYS A 83 -14.50 -33.16 43.40
N ASN A 84 -14.53 -32.88 44.69
CA ASN A 84 -15.17 -33.69 45.73
C ASN A 84 -15.96 -32.74 46.63
#